data_AF-A0A535XUL1-F1
#
_entry.id   AF-A0A535XUL1-F1
#
_cell.length_a   1.000
_cell.length_b   1.000
_cell.length_c   1.000
_cell.angle_alpha   90.00
_cell.angle_beta   90.00
_cell.angle_gamma   90.00
#
_symmetry.space_group_name_H-M   'P 1'
#
loop_
_entity.id
_entity.type
_entity.pdbx_description
1 polymer ?
#
loop_
_entity_poly.entity_id
_entity_poly.type
_entity_poly.pdbx_seq_one_letter_code
_entity_poly.pdbx_strand_id
1 'polypeptide(L)'
;MMNSAFRIPPLPLGVDKTARSAGEGCVSSRTLKSRSPPSPQPSPRGRGSALALLPIIALAAVVRLWGLGGQPILYFDSGVYLGEGAFLASAAQRAAAALIGPGPANPLERVALATQDGTDAHPPDIAKPGHAILLAVSMLLLGKTALAGALVSALAGVGTVAATYAIGLRGWGPRVAIPAALLLAVSGQHLVYSREPLVEADGLLFATLAALVYLQARSARSLLAAGVLWGLAFTCNNRLSYLPAVFLMAELAWWPGVWSVIRRGFLVATGFVAPLALIEGAYVVARAIGGVA
;
A
#
# COMPACT_ATOMS: atom_id res chain seq x y z
N MET A 1 -2.58 33.55 -17.81
CA MET A 1 -3.32 32.39 -18.33
C MET A 1 -3.05 31.19 -17.42
N MET A 2 -3.87 30.98 -16.39
CA MET A 2 -3.75 29.85 -15.45
C MET A 2 -4.44 28.63 -16.05
N ASN A 3 -3.70 27.53 -16.13
CA ASN A 3 -4.11 26.25 -16.71
C ASN A 3 -5.36 25.71 -16.03
N SER A 4 -6.45 25.56 -16.78
CA SER A 4 -7.70 24.88 -16.37
C SER A 4 -7.56 23.36 -16.24
N ALA A 5 -6.35 22.82 -16.45
CA ALA A 5 -6.05 21.40 -16.47
C ALA A 5 -6.03 20.72 -15.10
N PHE A 6 -6.10 21.47 -14.00
CA PHE A 6 -6.16 20.91 -12.64
C PHE A 6 -7.47 21.32 -11.95
N ARG A 7 -8.61 20.93 -12.51
CA ARG A 7 -9.85 20.83 -11.74
C ARG A 7 -10.05 19.37 -11.38
N ILE A 8 -9.55 18.96 -10.21
CA ILE A 8 -10.13 17.80 -9.55
C ILE A 8 -11.63 18.13 -9.40
N PRO A 9 -12.54 17.27 -9.91
CA PRO A 9 -13.95 17.61 -9.93
C PRO A 9 -14.41 17.98 -8.51
N PRO A 10 -15.11 19.13 -8.33
CA PRO A 10 -15.58 19.56 -7.03
C PRO A 10 -16.35 18.41 -6.41
N LEU A 11 -15.98 18.06 -5.17
CA LEU A 11 -16.64 17.00 -4.42
C LEU A 11 -18.12 17.39 -4.24
N PRO A 12 -19.06 16.45 -4.41
CA PRO A 12 -20.46 16.69 -4.08
C PRO A 12 -20.56 16.77 -2.56
N LEU A 13 -20.37 17.96 -2.01
CA LEU A 13 -20.79 18.28 -0.65
C LEU A 13 -22.31 18.44 -0.70
N GLY A 14 -23.01 17.30 -0.63
CA GLY A 14 -24.41 17.24 -0.25
C GLY A 14 -24.53 17.67 1.21
N VAL A 15 -24.51 18.98 1.44
CA VAL A 15 -24.94 19.58 2.70
C VAL A 15 -26.26 20.26 2.37
N ASP A 16 -27.35 19.51 2.50
CA ASP A 16 -28.70 20.05 2.56
C ASP A 16 -28.77 21.00 3.76
N LYS A 17 -28.52 22.29 3.51
CA LYS A 17 -28.92 23.36 4.41
C LYS A 17 -30.43 23.50 4.31
N THR A 18 -31.14 22.74 5.13
CA THR A 18 -32.54 23.03 5.45
C THR A 18 -32.59 24.28 6.33
N ALA A 19 -32.69 25.44 5.68
CA ALA A 19 -33.13 26.67 6.31
C ALA A 19 -34.64 26.59 6.53
N ARG A 20 -35.07 26.56 7.80
CA ARG A 20 -36.40 27.00 8.19
C ARG A 20 -36.36 28.51 8.40
N SER A 21 -37.06 29.25 7.56
CA SER A 21 -37.60 30.57 7.89
C SER A 21 -38.90 30.76 7.12
N ALA A 22 -40.00 30.90 7.86
CA ALA A 22 -41.31 31.23 7.36
C ALA A 22 -41.36 32.72 7.00
N GLY A 23 -42.02 33.05 5.89
CA GLY A 23 -42.25 34.43 5.47
C GLY A 23 -42.88 34.47 4.09
N GLU A 24 -44.19 34.67 4.07
CA GLU A 24 -45.09 34.66 2.93
C GLU A 24 -44.74 35.71 1.86
N GLY A 25 -44.86 35.32 0.60
CA GLY A 25 -44.62 36.18 -0.55
C GLY A 25 -45.08 35.51 -1.84
N CYS A 26 -46.37 35.64 -2.14
CA CYS A 26 -47.03 35.17 -3.35
C CYS A 26 -46.40 35.84 -4.59
N VAL A 27 -45.52 35.13 -5.30
CA VAL A 27 -44.98 35.56 -6.60
C VAL A 27 -45.06 34.41 -7.60
N SER A 28 -45.83 34.69 -8.66
CA SER A 28 -46.06 33.94 -9.89
C SER A 28 -44.95 32.96 -10.31
N SER A 29 -45.28 31.67 -10.29
CA SER A 29 -44.42 30.55 -10.66
C SER A 29 -44.29 30.42 -12.18
N ARG A 30 -43.25 31.05 -12.75
CA ARG A 30 -42.70 30.64 -14.06
C ARG A 30 -42.02 29.28 -13.91
N THR A 31 -42.57 28.27 -14.57
CA THR A 31 -42.02 26.92 -14.75
C THR A 31 -40.70 26.99 -15.52
N LEU A 32 -39.61 27.32 -14.82
CA LEU A 32 -38.25 27.08 -15.28
C LEU A 32 -38.02 25.58 -15.25
N LYS A 33 -38.25 24.95 -16.40
CA LYS A 33 -37.88 23.56 -16.69
C LYS A 33 -36.40 23.40 -16.37
N SER A 34 -36.12 22.87 -15.17
CA SER A 34 -34.80 22.50 -14.68
C SER A 34 -34.14 21.62 -15.72
N ARG A 35 -33.24 22.21 -16.52
CA ARG A 35 -32.34 21.46 -17.39
C ARG A 35 -31.32 20.82 -16.47
N SER A 36 -31.62 19.59 -16.05
CA SER A 36 -30.65 18.70 -15.42
C SER A 36 -29.35 18.72 -16.24
N PRO A 37 -28.19 19.01 -15.63
CA PRO A 37 -26.94 19.07 -16.36
C PRO A 37 -26.68 17.70 -17.01
N PRO A 38 -26.16 17.66 -18.25
CA PRO A 38 -25.85 16.40 -18.90
C PRO A 38 -24.88 15.61 -18.01
N SER A 39 -25.29 14.40 -17.65
CA SER A 39 -24.43 13.44 -16.98
C SER A 39 -23.13 13.30 -17.76
N PRO A 40 -21.95 13.45 -17.15
CA PRO A 40 -20.67 13.36 -17.85
C PRO A 40 -20.56 11.98 -18.48
N GLN A 41 -20.70 11.92 -19.80
CA GLN A 41 -20.53 10.67 -20.53
C GLN A 41 -19.05 10.24 -20.44
N PRO A 42 -18.77 8.96 -20.17
CA PRO A 42 -17.41 8.45 -20.19
C PRO A 42 -16.87 8.57 -21.61
N SER A 43 -15.90 9.47 -21.82
CA SER A 43 -15.30 9.66 -23.13
C SER A 43 -14.66 8.36 -23.63
N PRO A 44 -14.78 7.99 -24.92
CA PRO A 44 -14.24 6.74 -25.49
C PRO A 44 -12.70 6.61 -25.45
N ARG A 45 -12.00 7.61 -24.89
CA ARG A 45 -10.53 7.68 -24.82
C ARG A 45 -9.89 6.64 -23.88
N GLY A 46 -10.66 5.83 -23.16
CA GLY A 46 -10.15 4.89 -22.16
C GLY A 46 -9.47 3.63 -22.72
N ARG A 47 -9.88 3.12 -23.90
CA ARG A 47 -9.37 1.82 -24.40
C ARG A 47 -7.93 1.87 -24.91
N GLY A 48 -7.56 2.93 -25.63
CA GLY A 48 -6.20 3.06 -26.18
C GLY A 48 -5.12 3.20 -25.10
N SER A 49 -5.46 3.79 -23.95
CA SER A 49 -4.52 3.96 -22.84
C SER A 49 -4.24 2.65 -22.11
N ALA A 50 -5.26 1.81 -21.88
CA ALA A 50 -5.09 0.52 -21.24
C ALA A 50 -4.13 -0.41 -22.03
N LEU A 51 -4.16 -0.35 -23.35
CA LEU A 51 -3.25 -1.14 -24.20
C LEU A 51 -1.79 -0.71 -24.07
N ALA A 52 -1.51 0.56 -23.76
CA ALA A 52 -0.15 1.05 -23.56
C ALA A 52 0.46 0.56 -22.23
N LEU A 53 -0.35 0.19 -21.24
CA LEU A 53 0.15 -0.33 -19.96
C LEU A 53 0.79 -1.71 -20.11
N LEU A 54 0.21 -2.59 -20.93
CA LEU A 54 0.69 -3.97 -21.11
C LEU A 54 2.17 -4.07 -21.51
N PRO A 55 2.66 -3.39 -22.57
CA PRO A 55 4.08 -3.45 -22.91
C PRO A 55 4.98 -2.80 -21.84
N ILE A 56 4.51 -1.78 -21.11
CA ILE A 56 5.28 -1.16 -20.02
C ILE A 56 5.46 -2.14 -18.86
N ILE A 57 4.39 -2.85 -18.48
CA ILE A 57 4.43 -3.86 -17.43
C ILE A 57 5.25 -5.08 -17.88
N ALA A 58 5.11 -5.52 -19.12
CA ALA A 58 5.93 -6.58 -19.68
C ALA A 58 7.42 -6.21 -19.63
N LEU A 59 7.78 -4.99 -20.06
CA LEU A 59 9.14 -4.48 -19.96
C LEU A 59 9.62 -4.47 -18.49
N ALA A 60 8.83 -3.89 -17.59
CA ALA A 60 9.15 -3.81 -16.16
C ALA A 60 9.37 -5.18 -15.52
N ALA A 61 8.56 -6.18 -15.91
CA ALA A 61 8.67 -7.55 -15.45
C ALA A 61 9.92 -8.23 -16.01
N VAL A 62 10.19 -8.12 -17.31
CA VAL A 62 11.39 -8.70 -17.94
C VAL A 62 12.65 -8.19 -17.25
N VAL A 63 12.81 -6.87 -17.08
CA VAL A 63 14.04 -6.32 -16.47
C VAL A 63 14.22 -6.67 -14.98
N ARG A 64 13.14 -7.01 -14.25
CA ARG A 64 13.19 -7.38 -12.83
C ARG A 64 13.30 -8.88 -12.59
N LEU A 65 12.67 -9.69 -13.43
CA LEU A 65 12.61 -11.14 -13.26
C LEU A 65 13.73 -11.87 -14.04
N TRP A 66 14.29 -11.25 -15.08
CA TRP A 66 15.37 -11.86 -15.85
C TRP A 66 16.59 -12.15 -14.96
N GLY A 67 17.02 -13.41 -14.94
CA GLY A 67 18.19 -13.86 -14.18
C GLY A 67 18.05 -13.74 -12.66
N LEU A 68 16.85 -13.49 -12.12
CA LEU A 68 16.65 -13.21 -10.69
C LEU A 68 17.14 -14.34 -9.78
N GLY A 69 16.94 -15.60 -10.19
CA GLY A 69 17.37 -16.77 -9.40
C GLY A 69 18.88 -17.04 -9.40
N GLY A 70 19.63 -16.42 -10.31
CA GLY A 70 21.10 -16.55 -10.36
C GLY A 70 21.84 -15.38 -9.72
N GLN A 71 21.12 -14.39 -9.19
CA GLN A 71 21.73 -13.20 -8.60
C GLN A 71 22.22 -13.52 -7.18
N PRO A 72 23.49 -13.26 -6.86
CA PRO A 72 23.97 -13.38 -5.48
C PRO A 72 23.35 -12.29 -4.60
N ILE A 73 23.35 -12.51 -3.29
CA ILE A 73 22.96 -11.46 -2.34
C ILE A 73 24.09 -10.43 -2.26
N LEU A 74 23.82 -9.22 -2.76
CA LEU A 74 24.84 -8.18 -2.92
C LEU A 74 24.96 -7.25 -1.70
N TYR A 75 23.87 -7.06 -0.96
CA TYR A 75 23.81 -6.10 0.15
C TYR A 75 23.70 -6.82 1.48
N PHE A 76 24.37 -6.27 2.49
CA PHE A 76 24.28 -6.76 3.87
C PHE A 76 22.81 -6.80 4.33
N ASP A 77 22.10 -5.68 4.19
CA ASP A 77 20.69 -5.53 4.51
C ASP A 77 19.80 -6.61 3.87
N SER A 78 20.03 -6.94 2.58
CA SER A 78 19.31 -8.02 1.88
C SER A 78 19.45 -9.36 2.62
N GLY A 79 20.66 -9.69 3.08
CA GLY A 79 20.93 -10.91 3.83
C GLY A 79 20.22 -10.93 5.18
N VAL A 80 20.21 -9.80 5.88
CA VAL A 80 19.52 -9.68 7.17
C VAL A 80 18.00 -9.81 7.01
N TYR A 81 17.38 -9.14 6.03
CA TYR A 81 15.94 -9.29 5.80
C TYR A 81 15.55 -10.72 5.40
N LEU A 82 16.35 -11.38 4.58
CA LEU A 82 16.15 -12.80 4.28
C LEU A 82 16.22 -13.67 5.54
N GLY A 83 17.14 -13.35 6.46
CA GLY A 83 17.23 -14.00 7.77
C GLY A 83 15.95 -13.86 8.59
N GLU A 84 15.43 -12.64 8.73
CA GLU A 84 14.17 -12.38 9.44
C GLU A 84 12.98 -13.13 8.80
N GLY A 85 12.91 -13.12 7.47
CA GLY A 85 11.88 -13.85 6.72
C GLY A 85 11.97 -15.38 6.93
N ALA A 86 13.18 -15.93 6.90
CA ALA A 86 13.42 -17.36 7.12
C ALA A 86 13.07 -17.77 8.56
N PHE A 87 13.42 -16.94 9.54
CA PHE A 87 13.03 -17.13 10.92
C PHE A 87 11.51 -17.18 11.06
N LEU A 88 10.78 -16.17 10.59
CA LEU A 88 9.32 -16.12 10.69
C LEU A 88 8.65 -17.28 9.96
N ALA A 89 9.14 -17.67 8.77
CA ALA A 89 8.65 -18.83 8.05
C ALA A 89 8.86 -20.13 8.83
N SER A 90 10.06 -20.33 9.40
CA SER A 90 10.39 -21.52 10.19
C SER A 90 9.58 -21.60 11.50
N ALA A 91 9.38 -20.46 12.17
CA ALA A 91 8.56 -20.35 13.37
C ALA A 91 7.09 -20.71 13.06
N ALA A 92 6.54 -20.20 11.95
CA ALA A 92 5.19 -20.53 11.51
C ALA A 92 5.03 -22.03 11.19
N GLN A 93 5.98 -22.63 10.49
CA GLN A 93 5.98 -24.08 10.19
C GLN A 93 6.01 -24.92 11.46
N ARG A 94 6.88 -24.57 12.41
CA ARG A 94 7.03 -25.27 13.68
C ARG A 94 5.78 -25.12 14.56
N ALA A 95 5.25 -23.91 14.67
CA ALA A 95 4.00 -23.66 15.38
C ALA A 95 2.85 -24.51 14.79
N ALA A 96 2.71 -24.54 13.46
CA ALA A 96 1.69 -25.34 12.80
C ALA A 96 1.88 -26.85 13.07
N ALA A 97 3.11 -27.36 12.99
CA ALA A 97 3.41 -28.75 13.31
C ALA A 97 3.14 -29.10 14.78
N ALA A 98 3.44 -28.19 15.71
CA ALA A 98 3.25 -28.37 17.14
C ALA A 98 1.77 -28.48 17.54
N LEU A 99 0.87 -27.82 16.80
CA LEU A 99 -0.58 -27.90 17.06
C LEU A 99 -1.12 -29.32 16.87
N ILE A 100 -0.54 -30.10 15.96
CA ILE A 100 -0.95 -31.48 15.64
C ILE A 100 0.00 -32.55 16.20
N GLY A 101 1.20 -32.15 16.62
CA GLY A 101 2.22 -33.05 17.15
C GLY A 101 1.96 -33.48 18.60
N PRO A 102 2.61 -34.57 19.05
CA PRO A 102 2.60 -34.97 20.46
C PRO A 102 3.25 -33.88 21.33
N GLY A 103 2.78 -33.72 22.57
CA GLY A 103 3.33 -32.75 23.52
C GLY A 103 2.37 -32.44 24.65
N PRO A 104 2.63 -31.37 25.43
CA PRO A 104 1.73 -30.89 26.48
C PRO A 104 0.28 -30.72 26.02
N ALA A 105 -0.67 -30.91 26.94
CA ALA A 105 -2.09 -30.76 26.64
C ALA A 105 -2.45 -29.33 26.21
N ASN A 106 -1.73 -28.33 26.71
CA ASN A 106 -1.93 -26.94 26.34
C ASN A 106 -1.33 -26.66 24.93
N PRO A 107 -2.15 -26.27 23.92
CA PRO A 107 -1.64 -25.98 22.58
C PRO A 107 -0.69 -24.78 22.53
N LEU A 108 -0.84 -23.80 23.43
CA LEU A 108 0.04 -22.63 23.46
C LEU A 108 1.43 -22.99 23.98
N GLU A 109 1.50 -23.84 25.00
CA GLU A 109 2.76 -24.36 25.55
C GLU A 109 3.50 -25.20 24.49
N ARG A 110 2.79 -26.05 23.75
CA ARG A 110 3.36 -26.81 22.62
C ARG A 110 3.98 -25.89 21.56
N VAL A 111 3.26 -24.85 21.17
CA VAL A 111 3.77 -23.86 20.20
C VAL A 111 4.99 -23.14 20.75
N ALA A 112 4.93 -22.67 22.01
CA ALA A 112 6.04 -21.98 22.66
C ALA A 112 7.32 -22.84 22.61
N LEU A 113 7.26 -24.06 23.14
CA LEU A 113 8.37 -25.00 23.16
C LEU A 113 8.90 -25.30 21.74
N ALA A 114 8.00 -25.53 20.78
CA ALA A 114 8.41 -25.83 19.40
C ALA A 114 9.08 -24.67 18.68
N THR A 115 8.85 -23.43 19.13
CA THR A 115 9.44 -22.21 18.57
C THR A 115 10.64 -21.67 19.35
N GLN A 116 10.89 -22.17 20.56
CA GLN A 116 12.08 -21.81 21.35
C GLN A 116 13.37 -22.28 20.68
N ASP A 117 13.38 -23.51 20.17
CA ASP A 117 14.56 -24.11 19.55
C ASP A 117 14.34 -24.42 18.06
N GLY A 118 15.40 -24.18 17.27
CA GLY A 118 15.50 -24.65 15.88
C GLY A 118 14.77 -23.82 14.83
N THR A 119 14.38 -22.59 15.14
CA THR A 119 14.07 -21.61 14.08
C THR A 119 15.32 -21.32 13.26
N ASP A 120 15.14 -21.08 11.97
CA ASP A 120 16.25 -20.75 11.09
C ASP A 120 16.68 -19.28 11.26
N ALA A 121 17.95 -18.99 10.94
CA ALA A 121 18.50 -17.63 10.91
C ALA A 121 18.35 -16.87 12.24
N HIS A 122 17.77 -15.65 12.22
CA HIS A 122 17.71 -14.77 13.39
C HIS A 122 16.33 -14.10 13.51
N PRO A 123 15.89 -13.78 14.74
CA PRO A 123 14.60 -13.11 14.96
C PRO A 123 14.57 -11.70 14.35
N PRO A 124 13.37 -11.15 14.07
CA PRO A 124 13.23 -9.78 13.57
C PRO A 124 13.72 -8.76 14.59
N ASP A 125 14.75 -7.99 14.23
CA ASP A 125 15.38 -6.97 15.08
C ASP A 125 15.58 -5.62 14.37
N ILE A 126 15.34 -5.52 13.05
CA ILE A 126 15.48 -4.27 12.27
C ILE A 126 14.22 -3.38 12.31
N ALA A 127 13.19 -3.77 13.06
CA ALA A 127 11.92 -3.03 13.18
C ALA A 127 11.23 -2.76 11.82
N LYS A 128 11.29 -3.75 10.90
CA LYS A 128 10.60 -3.73 9.60
C LYS A 128 9.66 -4.94 9.43
N PRO A 129 8.74 -5.15 10.38
CA PRO A 129 7.97 -6.39 10.47
C PRO A 129 7.08 -6.66 9.25
N GLY A 130 6.59 -5.61 8.58
CA GLY A 130 5.76 -5.77 7.38
C GLY A 130 6.54 -6.45 6.25
N HIS A 131 7.80 -6.04 6.04
CA HIS A 131 8.66 -6.64 5.03
C HIS A 131 9.01 -8.09 5.38
N ALA A 132 9.44 -8.34 6.63
CA ALA A 132 9.78 -9.67 7.11
C ALA A 132 8.60 -10.66 6.97
N ILE A 133 7.37 -10.23 7.25
CA ILE A 133 6.15 -11.03 7.06
C ILE A 133 5.95 -11.39 5.58
N LEU A 134 6.14 -10.44 4.65
CA LEU A 134 6.00 -10.71 3.22
C LEU A 134 7.04 -11.71 2.71
N LEU A 135 8.29 -11.58 3.17
CA LEU A 135 9.35 -12.54 2.88
C LEU A 135 8.99 -13.92 3.43
N ALA A 136 8.51 -13.99 4.68
CA ALA A 136 8.10 -15.25 5.31
C ALA A 136 6.98 -15.96 4.53
N VAL A 137 5.95 -15.22 4.10
CA VAL A 137 4.88 -15.76 3.26
C VAL A 137 5.44 -16.29 1.94
N SER A 138 6.33 -15.55 1.29
CA SER A 138 6.98 -16.02 0.04
C SER A 138 7.79 -17.29 0.28
N MET A 139 8.55 -17.37 1.37
CA MET A 139 9.36 -18.54 1.72
C MET A 139 8.53 -19.76 2.13
N LEU A 140 7.35 -19.56 2.73
CA LEU A 140 6.40 -20.65 2.99
C LEU A 140 5.86 -21.25 1.68
N LEU A 141 5.72 -20.44 0.63
CA LEU A 141 5.17 -20.87 -0.67
C LEU A 141 6.24 -21.44 -1.61
N LEU A 142 7.44 -20.85 -1.62
CA LEU A 142 8.49 -21.13 -2.62
C LEU A 142 9.77 -21.74 -2.02
N GLY A 143 9.82 -21.90 -0.70
CA GLY A 143 11.01 -22.32 0.04
C GLY A 143 11.89 -21.16 0.50
N LYS A 144 12.73 -21.42 1.52
CA LYS A 144 13.63 -20.45 2.15
C LYS A 144 14.86 -20.18 1.27
N THR A 145 14.65 -19.44 0.18
CA THR A 145 15.67 -19.14 -0.82
C THR A 145 15.81 -17.64 -1.06
N ALA A 146 16.97 -17.21 -1.54
CA ALA A 146 17.19 -15.84 -2.01
C ALA A 146 16.17 -15.41 -3.08
N LEU A 147 15.83 -16.34 -3.99
CA LEU A 147 14.85 -16.12 -5.05
C LEU A 147 13.47 -15.78 -4.46
N ALA A 148 13.02 -16.50 -3.43
CA ALA A 148 11.73 -16.24 -2.80
C ALA A 148 11.62 -14.80 -2.28
N GLY A 149 12.67 -14.29 -1.65
CA GLY A 149 12.69 -12.89 -1.18
C GLY A 149 12.83 -11.88 -2.32
N ALA A 150 13.75 -12.12 -3.27
CA ALA A 150 13.94 -11.23 -4.41
C ALA A 150 12.67 -11.11 -5.28
N LEU A 151 11.87 -12.19 -5.37
CA LEU A 151 10.59 -12.18 -6.09
C LEU A 151 9.56 -11.23 -5.46
N VAL A 152 9.53 -11.09 -4.13
CA VAL A 152 8.65 -10.13 -3.43
C VAL A 152 8.96 -8.72 -3.90
N SER A 153 10.23 -8.32 -3.86
CA SER A 153 10.68 -7.00 -4.31
C SER A 153 10.47 -6.78 -5.81
N ALA A 154 10.70 -7.82 -6.63
CA ALA A 154 10.54 -7.73 -8.08
C ALA A 154 9.07 -7.48 -8.45
N LEU A 155 8.15 -8.24 -7.86
CA LEU A 155 6.72 -8.06 -8.05
C LEU A 155 6.25 -6.71 -7.49
N ALA A 156 6.80 -6.28 -6.35
CA ALA A 156 6.52 -4.96 -5.81
C ALA A 156 6.95 -3.84 -6.76
N GLY A 157 8.15 -3.93 -7.33
CA GLY A 157 8.65 -2.98 -8.33
C GLY A 157 7.79 -2.93 -9.60
N VAL A 158 7.33 -4.08 -10.11
CA VAL A 158 6.38 -4.14 -11.24
C VAL A 158 5.05 -3.47 -10.86
N GLY A 159 4.53 -3.76 -9.67
CA GLY A 159 3.32 -3.15 -9.14
C GLY A 159 3.44 -1.63 -9.01
N THR A 160 4.60 -1.12 -8.57
CA THR A 160 4.86 0.31 -8.44
C THR A 160 4.79 0.99 -9.80
N VAL A 161 5.37 0.40 -10.85
CA VAL A 161 5.26 0.92 -12.23
C VAL A 161 3.79 1.01 -12.67
N ALA A 162 2.98 -0.02 -12.39
CA ALA A 162 1.55 -0.01 -12.70
C ALA A 162 0.82 1.10 -11.94
N ALA A 163 1.11 1.26 -10.65
CA ALA A 163 0.51 2.27 -9.80
C ALA A 163 0.90 3.70 -10.26
N THR A 164 2.16 3.93 -10.62
CA THR A 164 2.64 5.19 -11.20
C THR A 164 1.92 5.52 -12.50
N TYR A 165 1.73 4.54 -13.40
CA TYR A 165 0.93 4.73 -14.60
C TYR A 165 -0.51 5.15 -14.25
N ALA A 166 -1.14 4.47 -13.30
CA ALA A 166 -2.51 4.76 -12.88
C ALA A 166 -2.65 6.16 -12.27
N ILE A 167 -1.69 6.60 -11.44
CA ILE A 167 -1.65 7.96 -10.89
C ILE A 167 -1.52 8.98 -12.02
N GLY A 168 -0.55 8.79 -12.93
CA GLY A 168 -0.32 9.69 -14.06
C GLY A 168 -1.54 9.80 -14.97
N LEU A 169 -2.20 8.66 -15.26
CA LEU A 169 -3.37 8.61 -16.13
C LEU A 169 -4.56 9.35 -15.52
N ARG A 170 -4.75 9.22 -14.20
CA ARG A 170 -5.83 9.88 -13.47
C ARG A 170 -5.59 11.39 -13.29
N GLY A 171 -4.35 11.79 -13.01
CA GLY A 171 -4.03 13.20 -12.72
C GLY A 171 -3.82 14.05 -13.97
N TRP A 172 -3.11 13.51 -14.98
CA TRP A 172 -2.62 14.30 -16.12
C TRP A 172 -2.80 13.61 -17.48
N GLY A 173 -3.43 12.44 -17.50
CA GLY A 173 -3.74 11.70 -18.72
C GLY A 173 -2.55 10.94 -19.31
N PRO A 174 -2.74 10.31 -20.49
CA PRO A 174 -1.78 9.35 -21.06
C PRO A 174 -0.41 9.96 -21.38
N ARG A 175 -0.38 11.25 -21.74
CA ARG A 175 0.85 11.99 -22.09
C ARG A 175 1.84 12.08 -20.95
N VAL A 176 1.38 11.99 -19.70
CA VAL A 176 2.24 11.97 -18.51
C VAL A 176 2.37 10.55 -17.96
N ALA A 177 1.28 9.77 -17.97
CA ALA A 177 1.27 8.40 -17.46
C ALA A 177 2.30 7.49 -18.14
N ILE A 178 2.33 7.51 -19.47
CA ILE A 178 3.20 6.65 -20.28
C ILE A 178 4.69 6.96 -20.01
N PRO A 179 5.17 8.21 -20.19
CA PRO A 179 6.59 8.49 -19.92
C PRO A 179 6.96 8.31 -18.45
N ALA A 180 6.10 8.66 -17.49
CA ALA A 180 6.39 8.46 -16.08
C ALA A 180 6.59 6.97 -15.73
N ALA A 181 5.69 6.11 -16.22
CA ALA A 181 5.79 4.68 -15.98
C ALA A 181 6.97 4.04 -16.74
N LEU A 182 7.25 4.46 -17.98
CA LEU A 182 8.42 4.01 -18.74
C LEU A 182 9.73 4.38 -18.04
N LEU A 183 9.87 5.64 -17.61
CA LEU A 183 11.05 6.10 -16.88
C LEU A 183 11.27 5.30 -15.60
N LEU A 184 10.20 5.00 -14.85
CA LEU A 184 10.30 4.19 -13.63
C LEU A 184 10.57 2.71 -13.92
N ALA A 185 10.05 2.17 -15.03
CA ALA A 185 10.25 0.79 -15.45
C ALA A 185 11.73 0.47 -15.68
N VAL A 186 12.47 1.41 -16.27
CA VAL A 186 13.91 1.27 -16.62
C VAL A 186 14.86 2.06 -15.72
N SER A 187 14.34 2.72 -14.67
CA SER A 187 15.17 3.48 -13.72
C SER A 187 16.15 2.53 -13.01
N GLY A 188 17.46 2.73 -13.23
CA GLY A 188 18.51 1.92 -12.62
C GLY A 188 18.40 1.85 -11.09
N GLN A 189 18.11 2.98 -10.44
CA GLN A 189 17.90 3.03 -9.00
C GLN A 189 16.73 2.14 -8.57
N HIS A 190 15.58 2.26 -9.23
CA HIS A 190 14.41 1.44 -8.89
C HIS A 190 14.65 -0.04 -9.19
N LEU A 191 15.44 -0.38 -10.23
CA LEU A 191 15.82 -1.76 -10.54
C LEU A 191 16.72 -2.37 -9.47
N VAL A 192 17.71 -1.64 -8.97
CA VAL A 192 18.59 -2.12 -7.87
C VAL A 192 17.75 -2.51 -6.65
N TYR A 193 16.88 -1.61 -6.19
CA TYR A 193 16.04 -1.89 -5.02
C TYR A 193 14.97 -2.96 -5.25
N SER A 194 14.42 -3.07 -6.47
CA SER A 194 13.36 -4.05 -6.75
C SER A 194 13.88 -5.42 -7.20
N ARG A 195 15.19 -5.61 -7.35
CA ARG A 195 15.78 -6.94 -7.65
C ARG A 195 16.44 -7.60 -6.44
N GLU A 196 16.55 -6.87 -5.35
CA GLU A 196 17.09 -7.32 -4.08
C GLU A 196 15.94 -7.41 -3.05
N PRO A 197 16.00 -8.32 -2.07
CA PRO A 197 15.00 -8.43 -1.01
C PRO A 197 15.12 -7.27 -0.01
N LEU A 198 14.91 -6.04 -0.51
CA LEU A 198 15.02 -4.79 0.23
C LEU A 198 13.64 -4.20 0.50
N VAL A 199 13.53 -3.53 1.64
CA VAL A 199 12.30 -2.93 2.18
C VAL A 199 11.81 -1.71 1.39
N GLU A 200 12.67 -1.16 0.54
CA GLU A 200 12.33 -0.01 -0.30
C GLU A 200 11.29 -0.40 -1.36
N ALA A 201 11.33 -1.63 -1.88
CA ALA A 201 10.50 -2.02 -3.02
C ALA A 201 9.01 -2.16 -2.66
N ASP A 202 8.71 -2.94 -1.62
CA ASP A 202 7.35 -3.17 -1.12
C ASP A 202 6.80 -1.95 -0.36
N GLY A 203 7.64 -1.29 0.44
CA GLY A 203 7.29 -0.01 1.07
C GLY A 203 6.85 1.03 0.02
N LEU A 204 7.60 1.17 -1.08
CA LEU A 204 7.26 2.09 -2.16
C LEU A 204 5.99 1.66 -2.90
N LEU A 205 5.78 0.36 -3.13
CA LEU A 205 4.53 -0.14 -3.72
C LEU A 205 3.33 0.29 -2.89
N PHE A 206 3.30 -0.03 -1.60
CA PHE A 206 2.17 0.29 -0.73
C PHE A 206 1.95 1.79 -0.62
N ALA A 207 3.03 2.58 -0.52
CA ALA A 207 2.94 4.03 -0.51
C ALA A 207 2.34 4.60 -1.81
N THR A 208 2.71 4.03 -2.97
CA THR A 208 2.20 4.46 -4.28
C THR A 208 0.73 4.05 -4.45
N LEU A 209 0.36 2.85 -4.00
CA LEU A 209 -1.04 2.42 -3.96
C LEU A 209 -1.87 3.29 -3.00
N ALA A 210 -1.35 3.62 -1.83
CA ALA A 210 -2.00 4.52 -0.88
C ALA A 210 -2.27 5.89 -1.50
N ALA A 211 -1.27 6.48 -2.18
CA ALA A 211 -1.42 7.72 -2.93
C ALA A 211 -2.51 7.61 -4.01
N LEU A 212 -2.50 6.53 -4.79
CA LEU A 212 -3.51 6.28 -5.82
C LEU A 212 -4.92 6.20 -5.23
N VAL A 213 -5.12 5.44 -4.14
CA VAL A 213 -6.41 5.32 -3.46
C VAL A 213 -6.82 6.65 -2.82
N TYR A 214 -5.88 7.37 -2.23
CA TYR A 214 -6.11 8.68 -1.60
C TYR A 214 -6.63 9.71 -2.59
N LEU A 215 -5.97 9.84 -3.75
CA LEU A 215 -6.36 10.75 -4.82
C LEU A 215 -7.75 10.41 -5.40
N GLN A 216 -8.17 9.15 -5.28
CA GLN A 216 -9.48 8.66 -5.73
C GLN A 216 -10.54 8.68 -4.63
N ALA A 217 -10.17 9.04 -3.41
CA ALA A 217 -11.03 8.83 -2.26
C ALA A 217 -12.24 9.78 -2.28
N ARG A 218 -13.43 9.21 -2.53
CA ARG A 218 -14.73 9.88 -2.45
C ARG A 218 -15.55 9.46 -1.24
N SER A 219 -15.06 8.52 -0.44
CA SER A 219 -15.76 7.93 0.71
C SER A 219 -14.84 7.76 1.92
N ALA A 220 -15.43 7.57 3.10
CA ALA A 220 -14.68 7.24 4.31
C ALA A 220 -13.92 5.90 4.17
N ARG A 221 -14.53 4.90 3.53
CA ARG A 221 -13.90 3.58 3.28
C ARG A 221 -12.63 3.71 2.46
N SER A 222 -12.64 4.52 1.40
CA SER A 222 -11.45 4.76 0.59
C SER A 222 -10.34 5.51 1.34
N LEU A 223 -10.69 6.41 2.26
CA LEU A 223 -9.70 7.11 3.10
C LEU A 223 -9.07 6.17 4.12
N LEU A 224 -9.89 5.32 4.76
CA LEU A 224 -9.40 4.27 5.65
C LEU A 224 -8.49 3.30 4.90
N ALA A 225 -8.87 2.86 3.69
CA ALA A 225 -8.05 1.98 2.87
C ALA A 225 -6.70 2.63 2.47
N ALA A 226 -6.70 3.92 2.11
CA ALA A 226 -5.46 4.66 1.88
C ALA A 226 -4.58 4.71 3.14
N GLY A 227 -5.20 4.97 4.30
CA GLY A 227 -4.54 4.89 5.60
C GLY A 227 -3.89 3.54 5.85
N VAL A 228 -4.64 2.44 5.68
CA VAL A 228 -4.13 1.06 5.84
C VAL A 228 -2.94 0.80 4.93
N LEU A 229 -3.00 1.23 3.66
CA LEU A 229 -1.88 1.07 2.72
C LEU A 229 -0.65 1.89 3.15
N TRP A 230 -0.81 3.12 3.64
CA TRP A 230 0.32 3.87 4.21
C TRP A 230 0.85 3.25 5.51
N GLY A 231 -0.01 2.67 6.35
CA GLY A 231 0.39 1.91 7.53
C GLY A 231 1.22 0.69 7.15
N LEU A 232 0.80 -0.06 6.12
CA LEU A 232 1.58 -1.17 5.57
C LEU A 232 2.92 -0.69 5.01
N ALA A 233 2.93 0.41 4.24
CA ALA A 233 4.16 1.02 3.75
C ALA A 233 5.13 1.36 4.89
N PHE A 234 4.62 1.93 5.99
CA PHE A 234 5.39 2.24 7.17
C PHE A 234 5.94 0.99 7.87
N THR A 235 5.14 -0.07 8.00
CA THR A 235 5.60 -1.34 8.61
C THR A 235 6.65 -2.06 7.77
N CYS A 236 6.70 -1.82 6.45
CA CYS A 236 7.78 -2.30 5.58
C CYS A 236 9.01 -1.38 5.70
N ASN A 237 8.81 -0.06 5.61
CA ASN A 237 9.88 0.93 5.66
C ASN A 237 9.43 2.21 6.39
N ASN A 238 9.86 2.34 7.65
CA ASN A 238 9.52 3.46 8.52
C ASN A 238 9.96 4.84 7.98
N ARG A 239 10.93 4.88 7.05
CA ARG A 239 11.36 6.10 6.37
C ARG A 239 10.24 6.71 5.54
N LEU A 240 9.23 5.94 5.13
CA LEU A 240 8.09 6.43 4.34
C LEU A 240 7.00 7.12 5.19
N SER A 241 7.21 7.26 6.50
CA SER A 241 6.28 7.94 7.44
C SER A 241 5.95 9.38 7.07
N TYR A 242 6.81 10.08 6.33
CA TYR A 242 6.56 11.47 5.93
C TYR A 242 5.55 11.61 4.77
N LEU A 243 5.23 10.53 4.04
CA LEU A 243 4.41 10.63 2.84
C LEU A 243 2.97 11.13 3.10
N PRO A 244 2.24 10.66 4.14
CA PRO A 244 0.94 11.23 4.47
C PRO A 244 0.99 12.75 4.69
N ALA A 245 2.07 13.28 5.28
CA ALA A 245 2.24 14.71 5.49
C ALA A 245 2.43 15.47 4.16
N VAL A 246 3.13 14.89 3.18
CA VAL A 246 3.25 15.48 1.83
C VAL A 246 1.87 15.59 1.16
N PHE A 247 1.03 14.57 1.28
CA PHE A 247 -0.33 14.61 0.72
C PHE A 247 -1.25 15.58 1.48
N LEU A 248 -1.08 15.70 2.79
CA LEU A 248 -1.78 16.71 3.58
C LEU A 248 -1.40 18.13 3.15
N MET A 249 -0.11 18.41 2.96
CA MET A 249 0.37 19.70 2.42
C MET A 249 -0.19 19.97 1.02
N ALA A 250 -0.19 18.95 0.16
CA ALA A 250 -0.76 19.04 -1.18
C ALA A 250 -2.27 19.34 -1.13
N GLU A 251 -3.00 18.82 -0.15
CA GLU A 251 -4.43 19.10 0.04
C GLU A 251 -4.70 20.51 0.61
N LEU A 252 -3.86 20.97 1.53
CA LEU A 252 -3.95 22.32 2.10
C LEU A 252 -3.83 23.40 1.02
N ALA A 253 -3.07 23.16 -0.05
CA ALA A 253 -2.95 24.06 -1.20
C ALA A 253 -4.30 24.32 -1.92
N TRP A 254 -5.30 23.46 -1.73
CA TRP A 254 -6.63 23.57 -2.35
C TRP A 254 -7.70 24.09 -1.39
N TRP A 255 -7.32 24.40 -0.15
CA TRP A 255 -8.17 24.86 0.96
C TRP A 255 -9.61 24.28 0.94
N PRO A 256 -9.79 22.98 1.26
CA PRO A 256 -11.12 22.37 1.31
C PRO A 256 -11.92 22.75 2.58
N GLY A 257 -11.37 23.64 3.42
CA GLY A 257 -11.89 24.00 4.74
C GLY A 257 -11.36 23.10 5.86
N VAL A 258 -11.07 23.70 7.02
CA VAL A 258 -10.39 23.03 8.15
C VAL A 258 -11.08 21.75 8.61
N TRP A 259 -12.42 21.71 8.68
CA TRP A 259 -13.18 20.53 9.12
C TRP A 259 -13.08 19.36 8.13
N SER A 260 -13.00 19.66 6.83
CA SER A 260 -12.81 18.63 5.80
C SER A 260 -11.42 17.98 5.96
N VAL A 261 -10.39 18.83 6.15
CA VAL A 261 -9.02 18.38 6.39
C VAL A 261 -8.93 17.52 7.65
N ILE A 262 -9.48 17.99 8.77
CA ILE A 262 -9.47 17.24 10.05
C ILE A 262 -10.15 15.88 9.89
N ARG A 263 -11.35 15.84 9.29
CA ARG A 263 -12.10 14.58 9.11
C ARG A 263 -11.34 13.60 8.22
N ARG A 264 -10.78 14.07 7.09
CA ARG A 264 -10.03 13.21 6.16
C ARG A 264 -8.73 12.71 6.80
N GLY A 265 -7.99 13.61 7.46
CA GLY A 265 -6.79 13.28 8.23
C GLY A 265 -7.07 12.25 9.31
N PHE A 266 -8.16 12.39 10.08
CA PHE A 266 -8.56 11.43 11.11
C PHE A 266 -8.85 10.04 10.52
N LEU A 267 -9.57 9.95 9.40
CA LEU A 267 -9.86 8.68 8.75
C LEU A 267 -8.60 8.00 8.21
N VAL A 268 -7.70 8.76 7.60
CA VAL A 268 -6.40 8.24 7.15
C VAL A 268 -5.57 7.75 8.34
N ALA A 269 -5.47 8.56 9.40
CA ALA A 269 -4.72 8.21 10.60
C ALA A 269 -5.28 6.94 11.27
N THR A 270 -6.61 6.80 11.32
CA THR A 270 -7.28 5.60 11.84
C THR A 270 -6.88 4.37 11.02
N GLY A 271 -6.89 4.46 9.69
CA GLY A 271 -6.46 3.37 8.82
C GLY A 271 -4.96 3.05 8.98
N PHE A 272 -4.12 4.08 9.13
CA PHE A 272 -2.67 3.95 9.28
C PHE A 272 -2.26 3.16 10.53
N VAL A 273 -2.98 3.35 11.64
CA VAL A 273 -2.70 2.65 12.90
C VAL A 273 -3.07 1.17 12.85
N ALA A 274 -4.00 0.74 11.98
CA ALA A 274 -4.51 -0.62 11.97
C ALA A 274 -3.43 -1.70 11.73
N PRO A 275 -2.56 -1.62 10.70
CA PRO A 275 -1.46 -2.58 10.52
C PRO A 275 -0.49 -2.61 11.70
N LEU A 276 -0.19 -1.44 12.29
CA LEU A 276 0.69 -1.32 13.44
C LEU A 276 0.11 -2.02 14.67
N ALA A 277 -1.15 -1.74 15.00
CA ALA A 277 -1.84 -2.36 16.12
C ALA A 277 -1.96 -3.87 15.96
N LEU A 278 -2.16 -4.36 14.72
CA LEU A 278 -2.20 -5.80 14.43
C LEU A 278 -0.86 -6.48 14.69
N ILE A 279 0.24 -5.91 14.18
CA ILE A 279 1.58 -6.47 14.36
C ILE A 279 2.02 -6.39 15.82
N GLU A 280 1.83 -5.25 16.47
CA GLU A 280 2.16 -5.06 17.89
C GLU A 280 1.31 -5.99 18.77
N GLY A 281 0.01 -6.11 18.49
CA GLY A 281 -0.87 -7.03 19.20
C GLY A 281 -0.40 -8.48 19.08
N ALA A 282 0.02 -8.91 17.88
CA ALA A 282 0.59 -10.24 17.68
C ALA A 282 1.89 -10.43 18.48
N TYR A 283 2.76 -9.43 18.54
CA TYR A 283 3.99 -9.46 19.32
C TYR A 283 3.71 -9.55 20.83
N VAL A 284 2.78 -8.74 21.35
CA VAL A 284 2.37 -8.78 22.77
C VAL A 284 1.81 -10.15 23.14
N VAL A 285 0.97 -10.74 22.28
CA VAL A 285 0.43 -12.09 22.50
C VAL A 285 1.55 -13.13 22.50
N ALA A 286 2.47 -13.08 21.53
CA ALA A 286 3.60 -13.99 21.46
C ALA A 286 4.50 -13.89 22.71
N ARG A 287 4.78 -12.67 23.17
CA ARG A 287 5.56 -12.42 24.39
C ARG A 287 4.86 -12.93 25.65
N ALA A 288 3.54 -12.74 25.75
CA ALA A 288 2.75 -13.24 26.86
C ALA A 288 2.77 -14.78 26.92
N ILE A 289 2.74 -15.45 25.76
CA ILE A 289 2.86 -16.91 25.67
C ILE A 289 4.27 -17.36 26.08
N GLY A 290 5.31 -16.70 25.58
CA GLY A 290 6.71 -17.07 25.85
C GLY A 290 7.17 -16.84 27.29
N GLY A 291 6.54 -15.91 28.03
CA GLY A 291 6.85 -15.66 29.45
C GLY A 291 6.13 -16.57 30.44
N VAL A 292 5.23 -17.43 29.98
CA VAL A 292 4.48 -18.39 30.81
C VAL A 292 5.09 -19.80 30.76
N ALA A 293 5.97 -20.05 29.78
CA ALA A 293 6.77 -21.28 29.66
C ALA A 293 8.11 -21.13 30.38
#